data_AF-A0A257JBC1-F1
#
_entry.id   AF-A0A257JBC1-F1
#
_cell.length_a   1.000
_cell.length_b   1.000
_cell.length_c   1.000
_cell.angle_alpha   90.00
_cell.angle_beta   90.00
_cell.angle_gamma   90.00
#
_symmetry.space_group_name_H-M   'P 1'
#
loop_
_entity.id
_entity.type
_entity.pdbx_description
1 polymer ?
#
loop_
_entity_poly.entity_id
_entity_poly.type
_entity_poly.pdbx_seq_one_letter_code
_entity_poly.pdbx_strand_id
1 'polypeptide(L)' 'KFGDVLAKTKKKLDEASKTIDQAEVRTRAMSRQLRSVESLPEHRAQQLLPGLLADDLGDAESDAPDGGNGG' A
#
# COMPACT_ATOMS: atom_id res chain seq x y z
N LYS A 1 -42.93 -16.07 -16.64
CA LYS A 1 -42.71 -15.90 -15.18
C LYS A 1 -41.44 -16.62 -14.68
N PHE A 2 -41.34 -17.96 -14.71
CA PHE A 2 -40.12 -18.64 -14.23
C PHE A 2 -38.89 -18.35 -15.10
N GLY A 3 -39.02 -18.39 -16.43
CA GLY A 3 -37.94 -18.05 -17.35
C GLY A 3 -37.37 -16.64 -17.14
N ASP A 4 -38.23 -15.68 -16.82
CA ASP A 4 -37.82 -14.29 -16.56
C ASP A 4 -36.98 -14.16 -15.28
N VAL A 5 -37.33 -14.94 -14.25
CA VAL A 5 -36.55 -15.00 -12.99
C VAL A 5 -35.20 -15.64 -13.25
N LEU A 6 -35.16 -16.76 -14.00
CA LEU A 6 -33.91 -17.44 -14.33
C LEU A 6 -32.98 -16.56 -15.18
N ALA A 7 -33.53 -15.83 -16.16
CA ALA A 7 -32.79 -14.86 -16.96
C ALA A 7 -32.19 -13.74 -16.10
N LYS A 8 -32.98 -13.21 -15.13
CA LYS A 8 -32.49 -12.19 -14.19
C LYS A 8 -31.39 -12.74 -13.27
N THR A 9 -31.52 -13.98 -12.79
CA THR A 9 -30.48 -14.61 -11.96
C THR A 9 -29.19 -14.80 -12.74
N LYS A 10 -29.27 -15.31 -13.98
CA LYS A 10 -28.11 -15.45 -14.86
C LYS A 10 -27.41 -14.11 -15.08
N LYS A 11 -28.18 -13.07 -15.42
CA LYS A 11 -27.63 -11.72 -15.63
C LYS A 11 -26.86 -11.20 -14.41
N LYS A 12 -27.39 -11.39 -13.20
CA LYS A 12 -26.71 -10.97 -11.96
C LYS A 12 -25.41 -11.74 -11.70
N LEU A 13 -25.37 -13.04 -12.02
CA LEU A 13 -24.14 -13.83 -11.92
C LEU A 13 -23.09 -13.35 -12.93
N ASP A 14 -23.50 -13.06 -14.17
CA ASP A 14 -22.61 -12.54 -15.20
C ASP A 14 -22.04 -11.16 -14.79
N GLU A 15 -22.87 -10.28 -14.22
CA GLU A 15 -22.46 -8.98 -13.69
C GLU A 15 -21.49 -9.11 -12.50
N ALA A 16 -21.76 -10.03 -11.58
CA ALA A 16 -20.87 -10.32 -10.46
C ALA A 16 -19.52 -10.85 -10.95
N SER A 17 -19.52 -11.79 -11.89
CA SER A 17 -18.30 -12.33 -12.51
C SER A 17 -17.46 -11.22 -13.12
N LYS A 18 -18.09 -10.35 -13.92
CA LYS A 18 -17.40 -9.21 -14.54
C LYS A 18 -16.78 -8.26 -13.51
N THR A 19 -17.48 -8.05 -12.39
CA THR A 19 -16.99 -7.19 -11.31
C THR A 19 -15.76 -7.80 -10.64
N ILE A 20 -15.75 -9.12 -10.43
CA ILE A 20 -14.59 -9.84 -9.88
C ILE A 20 -13.39 -9.72 -10.83
N ASP A 21 -13.58 -9.96 -12.13
CA ASP A 21 -12.50 -9.84 -13.12
C ASP A 21 -11.87 -8.44 -13.13
N GLN A 22 -12.70 -7.39 -13.05
CA GLN A 22 -12.23 -6.01 -12.96
C GLN A 22 -11.47 -5.74 -11.66
N ALA A 23 -11.97 -6.26 -10.53
CA ALA A 23 -11.32 -6.14 -9.25
C ALA A 23 -9.95 -6.85 -9.25
N GLU A 24 -9.83 -8.01 -9.87
CA GLU A 24 -8.54 -8.71 -10.02
C GLU A 24 -7.53 -7.87 -10.81
N VAL A 25 -7.93 -7.32 -11.97
CA VAL A 25 -7.06 -6.47 -12.78
C VAL A 25 -6.58 -5.27 -11.98
N ARG A 26 -7.49 -4.58 -11.28
CA ARG A 26 -7.17 -3.44 -10.44
C ARG A 26 -6.22 -3.84 -9.30
N THR A 27 -6.46 -4.98 -8.67
CA THR A 27 -5.62 -5.50 -7.59
C THR A 27 -4.20 -5.77 -8.08
N ARG A 28 -4.05 -6.46 -9.21
CA ARG A 28 -2.74 -6.71 -9.83
C ARG A 28 -2.02 -5.42 -10.19
N ALA A 29 -2.73 -4.42 -10.72
CA ALA A 29 -2.16 -3.12 -11.04
C ALA A 29 -1.68 -2.39 -9.76
N MET A 30 -2.49 -2.36 -8.72
CA MET A 30 -2.12 -1.78 -7.42
C MET A 30 -0.90 -2.48 -6.81
N SER A 31 -0.87 -3.81 -6.77
CA SER A 31 0.29 -4.56 -6.26
C SER A 31 1.58 -4.27 -7.04
N ARG A 32 1.49 -4.10 -8.37
CA ARG A 32 2.66 -3.73 -9.19
C ARG A 32 3.15 -2.32 -8.87
N GLN A 33 2.22 -1.37 -8.70
CA GLN A 33 2.56 0.00 -8.35
C GLN A 33 3.19 0.07 -6.95
N LEU A 34 2.63 -0.62 -5.96
CA LEU A 34 3.19 -0.67 -4.61
C LEU A 34 4.61 -1.24 -4.61
N ARG A 35 4.85 -2.35 -5.31
CA ARG A 35 6.21 -2.91 -5.48
C ARG A 35 7.17 -1.91 -6.12
N SER A 36 6.71 -1.16 -7.13
CA SER A 36 7.53 -0.13 -7.75
C SER A 36 7.90 0.98 -6.78
N VAL A 37 6.97 1.38 -5.91
CA VAL A 37 7.19 2.41 -4.87
C VAL A 37 8.15 1.90 -3.79
N GLU A 38 7.94 0.68 -3.30
CA GLU A 38 8.80 0.03 -2.29
C GLU A 38 10.24 -0.18 -2.79
N SER A 39 10.43 -0.40 -4.10
CA SER A 39 11.76 -0.55 -4.70
C SER A 39 12.48 0.78 -4.99
N LEU A 40 11.86 1.93 -4.71
CA LEU A 40 12.48 3.22 -5.03
C LEU A 40 13.73 3.46 -4.17
N PRO A 41 14.82 3.98 -4.77
CA PRO A 41 15.96 4.46 -4.00
C PRO A 41 15.53 5.53 -3.00
N GLU A 42 16.14 5.51 -1.82
CA GLU A 42 15.74 6.36 -0.69
C GLU A 42 15.73 7.86 -1.03
N HIS A 43 16.73 8.35 -1.76
CA HIS A 43 16.76 9.75 -2.21
C HIS A 43 15.55 10.13 -3.09
N ARG A 44 15.04 9.21 -3.92
CA ARG A 44 13.84 9.44 -4.73
C ARG A 44 12.58 9.32 -3.90
N ALA A 45 12.54 8.37 -2.97
CA ALA A 45 11.43 8.23 -2.04
C ALA A 45 11.25 9.50 -1.19
N GLN A 46 12.35 10.05 -0.64
CA GLN A 46 12.35 11.30 0.14
C GLN A 46 11.87 12.51 -0.66
N GLN A 47 12.16 12.59 -1.98
CA GLN A 47 11.63 13.66 -2.84
C GLN A 47 10.12 13.55 -3.08
N LEU A 48 9.58 12.34 -3.16
CA LEU A 48 8.16 12.09 -3.41
C LEU A 48 7.31 12.11 -2.14
N LEU A 49 7.90 11.73 -1.00
CA LEU A 49 7.27 11.61 0.31
C LEU A 49 8.10 12.40 1.36
N PRO A 50 8.21 13.73 1.22
CA PRO A 50 9.03 14.54 2.12
C PRO A 50 8.48 14.49 3.55
N GLY A 51 9.38 14.34 4.53
CA GLY A 51 9.06 14.33 5.97
C GLY A 51 8.63 12.97 6.54
N LEU A 52 8.15 12.02 5.71
CA LEU A 52 7.70 10.70 6.18
C LEU A 52 8.82 9.73 6.58
N LEU A 53 10.02 9.91 6.01
CA LEU A 53 11.20 9.09 6.29
C LEU A 53 12.17 9.76 7.28
N ALA A 54 11.90 11.00 7.68
CA ALA A 54 12.80 11.78 8.54
C ALA A 54 12.64 11.45 10.04
N ASP A 55 11.50 10.91 10.45
CA ASP A 55 11.17 10.64 11.86
C ASP A 55 11.72 9.28 12.38
N ASP A 56 12.20 8.38 11.50
CA ASP A 56 12.67 7.04 11.89
C ASP A 56 14.14 7.01 12.38
N LEU A 57 14.86 8.13 12.25
CA LEU A 57 16.27 8.27 12.68
C LEU A 57 16.43 8.99 14.03
N GLY A 58 15.33 9.25 14.76
CA GLY A 58 15.30 10.20 15.87
C GLY A 58 15.42 9.67 17.30
N ASP A 59 15.37 8.35 17.55
CA ASP A 59 15.28 7.81 18.93
C ASP A 59 16.23 6.64 19.23
N ALA A 60 17.37 6.55 18.51
CA ALA A 60 18.49 5.73 18.93
C ALA A 60 19.63 6.63 19.43
N GLU A 61 19.98 6.48 20.71
CA GLU A 61 21.14 7.07 21.40
C GLU A 61 20.95 8.46 22.04
N SER A 62 20.22 8.49 23.17
CA SER A 62 20.52 9.41 24.28
C SER A 62 21.07 8.68 25.52
N ASP A 63 21.69 7.51 25.35
CA ASP A 63 22.35 6.77 26.43
C ASP A 63 23.88 6.86 26.27
N ALA A 64 24.43 8.03 26.58
CA ALA A 64 25.85 8.18 26.85
C ALA A 64 26.01 8.70 28.29
N PRO A 65 26.63 7.93 29.20
CA PRO A 65 26.89 8.41 30.55
C PRO A 65 28.03 9.42 30.49
N ASP A 66 27.74 10.70 30.77
CA ASP A 66 28.79 11.69 30.98
C ASP A 66 29.45 11.45 32.35
N GLY A 67 30.41 10.54 32.34
CA GLY A 67 31.41 10.43 33.37
C GLY A 67 32.58 11.35 33.06
N GLY A 68 32.83 12.32 33.95
CA GLY A 68 34.21 12.66 34.33
C GLY A 68 34.67 14.11 34.19
N ASN A 69 34.81 14.72 35.36
CA ASN A 69 35.98 15.50 35.82
C ASN A 69 36.22 16.94 35.30
N GLY A 70 36.32 17.86 36.26
CA GLY A 70 37.29 18.96 36.21
C GLY A 70 36.79 20.30 36.74
N GLY A 71 37.02 20.57 38.03
CA GLY A 71 36.82 21.88 38.67
C GLY A 71 36.90 21.81 40.18
#